data_AF-A0A814IBT6-F1
#
_entry.id   AF-A0A814IBT6-F1
#
_cell.length_a   1.000
_cell.length_b   1.000
_cell.length_c   1.000
_cell.angle_alpha   90.00
_cell.angle_beta   90.00
_cell.angle_gamma   90.00
#
_symmetry.space_group_name_H-M   'P 1'
#
loop_
_entity.id
_entity.type
_entity.pdbx_description
1 polymer ?
#
loop_
_entity_poly.entity_id
_entity_poly.type
_entity_poly.pdbx_seq_one_letter_code
_entity_poly.pdbx_strand_id
1 'polypeptide(L)'
;MISVLEFTVNDFARRWFKNCSKSVDEDHRCFIKKDKEKKIDKDFGGFIFFDYEAYTVKGVHVPNLVMAKKICVNCIDAENECEYCQQKYTFYDNDVFCHWLFKHKNFIAIAHNLKGYDGVFILKYILSSFLPNDSMPSVL
;
A
#
# COMPACT_ATOMS: atom_id res chain seq x y z
N MET A 1 15.09 26.57 0.81
CA MET A 1 15.66 25.63 1.79
C MET A 1 14.51 24.73 2.23
N ILE A 2 14.24 23.67 1.47
CA ILE A 2 13.09 22.77 1.72
C ILE A 2 13.65 21.54 2.43
N SER A 3 13.31 21.43 3.72
CA SER A 3 13.66 20.31 4.58
C SER A 3 12.93 19.05 4.09
N VAL A 4 13.69 18.12 3.53
CA VAL A 4 13.26 16.76 3.23
C VAL A 4 13.12 16.04 4.57
N LEU A 5 11.89 15.87 5.04
CA LEU A 5 11.60 15.04 6.21
C LEU A 5 11.66 13.57 5.78
N GLU A 6 12.78 12.94 6.10
CA GLU A 6 12.93 11.49 6.12
C GLU A 6 11.92 10.90 7.10
N PHE A 7 10.94 10.15 6.59
CA PHE A 7 10.20 9.18 7.41
C PHE A 7 10.38 7.79 6.81
N THR A 8 10.97 6.93 7.63
CA THR A 8 11.24 5.51 7.34
C THR A 8 9.99 4.69 7.64
N VAL A 9 9.74 3.69 6.80
CA VAL A 9 8.52 2.85 6.82
C VAL A 9 8.37 2.02 8.12
N ASN A 10 9.44 1.88 8.91
CA ASN A 10 9.37 1.20 10.22
C ASN A 10 8.75 2.04 11.34
N ASP A 11 8.57 3.35 11.16
CA ASP A 11 7.84 4.18 12.13
C ASP A 11 6.31 4.12 11.93
N PHE A 12 5.79 3.76 10.76
CA PHE A 12 4.39 4.04 10.43
C PHE A 12 3.38 3.10 11.12
N ALA A 13 3.71 1.82 11.33
CA ALA A 13 2.74 0.85 11.85
C ALA A 13 2.73 0.69 13.39
N ARG A 14 3.84 0.99 14.10
CA ARG A 14 3.93 0.82 15.56
C ARG A 14 4.03 2.13 16.36
N ARG A 15 4.42 3.26 15.75
CA ARG A 15 4.77 4.49 16.49
C ARG A 15 3.63 5.53 16.57
N TRP A 16 2.68 5.53 15.63
CA TRP A 16 1.88 6.72 15.31
C TRP A 16 0.48 6.87 15.92
N PHE A 17 0.07 6.04 16.89
CA PHE A 17 -1.12 6.37 17.70
C PHE A 17 -1.01 5.93 19.18
N LYS A 18 0.02 6.42 19.88
CA LYS A 18 0.08 6.34 21.36
C LYS A 18 -0.99 7.18 22.06
N ASN A 19 -1.61 8.11 21.35
CA ASN A 19 -2.61 9.02 21.92
C ASN A 19 -4.04 8.45 21.83
N CYS A 20 -4.43 7.83 20.71
CA CYS A 20 -5.80 7.28 20.59
C CYS A 20 -6.08 6.16 21.60
N SER A 21 -5.10 5.33 21.97
CA SER A 21 -5.31 4.31 23.01
C SER A 21 -5.52 4.90 24.41
N LYS A 22 -5.23 6.19 24.61
CA LYS A 22 -5.38 6.90 25.90
C LYS A 22 -6.61 7.81 25.94
N SER A 23 -7.23 8.11 24.80
CA SER A 23 -8.20 9.20 24.68
C SER A 23 -9.55 8.83 24.04
N VAL A 24 -9.75 7.58 23.61
CA VAL A 24 -11.02 7.10 23.01
C VAL A 24 -11.27 5.63 23.36
N ASP A 25 -12.55 5.26 23.48
CA ASP A 25 -13.00 3.90 23.79
C ASP A 25 -12.56 2.86 22.75
N GLU A 26 -12.49 1.59 23.17
CA GLU A 26 -11.98 0.43 22.39
C GLU A 26 -12.65 0.22 21.02
N ASP A 27 -13.80 0.85 20.78
CA ASP A 27 -14.58 0.77 19.54
C ASP A 27 -14.29 1.86 18.52
N HIS A 28 -13.27 2.71 18.75
CA HIS A 28 -12.91 3.78 17.81
C HIS A 28 -12.36 3.30 16.45
N ARG A 29 -12.13 1.98 16.25
CA ARG A 29 -11.71 1.33 14.96
C ARG A 29 -10.52 1.96 14.20
N CYS A 30 -9.79 2.91 14.78
CA CYS A 30 -8.61 3.52 14.16
C CYS A 30 -7.35 2.66 14.21
N PHE A 31 -7.45 1.42 14.69
CA PHE A 31 -6.38 0.44 14.67
C PHE A 31 -6.93 -0.92 14.23
N ILE A 32 -6.11 -1.67 13.51
CA ILE A 32 -6.44 -3.04 13.10
C ILE A 32 -6.29 -3.94 14.33
N LYS A 33 -7.41 -4.51 14.81
CA LYS A 33 -7.38 -5.52 15.88
C LYS A 33 -6.59 -6.73 15.40
N LYS A 34 -5.70 -7.27 16.23
CA LYS A 34 -5.04 -8.56 15.93
C LYS A 34 -6.12 -9.64 15.89
N ASP A 35 -6.32 -10.26 14.74
CA ASP A 35 -7.15 -11.45 14.64
C ASP A 35 -6.45 -12.60 15.38
N LYS A 36 -7.19 -13.65 15.75
CA LYS A 36 -6.60 -14.88 16.29
C LYS A 36 -5.51 -15.33 15.33
N GLU A 37 -4.35 -15.76 15.83
CA GLU A 37 -3.19 -16.15 15.03
C GLU A 37 -3.60 -17.14 13.92
N LYS A 38 -3.82 -16.60 12.72
CA LYS A 38 -4.03 -17.41 11.52
C LYS A 38 -2.65 -17.83 11.04
N LYS A 39 -2.50 -19.11 10.72
CA LYS A 39 -1.29 -19.61 10.08
C LYS A 39 -1.06 -18.77 8.82
N ILE A 40 0.11 -18.11 8.76
CA ILE A 40 0.55 -17.40 7.57
C ILE A 40 0.63 -18.44 6.44
N ASP A 41 0.03 -18.12 5.29
CA ASP A 41 0.11 -18.97 4.11
C ASP A 41 1.58 -19.19 3.74
N LYS A 42 1.95 -20.42 3.37
CA LYS A 42 3.33 -20.76 2.99
C LYS A 42 3.81 -19.94 1.80
N ASP A 43 2.89 -19.52 0.95
CA ASP A 43 3.20 -18.77 -0.27
C ASP A 43 3.19 -17.25 -0.04
N PHE A 44 2.90 -16.77 1.18
CA PHE A 44 2.84 -15.35 1.49
C PHE A 44 4.20 -14.66 1.31
N GLY A 45 4.28 -13.75 0.34
CA GLY A 45 5.51 -13.06 -0.02
C GLY A 45 5.83 -11.86 0.87
N GLY A 46 4.81 -11.21 1.44
CA GLY A 46 4.95 -10.04 2.30
C GLY A 46 4.01 -8.89 1.92
N PHE A 47 4.43 -7.65 2.20
CA PHE A 47 3.63 -6.44 2.00
C PHE A 47 4.26 -5.49 0.97
N ILE A 48 3.42 -4.73 0.29
CA ILE A 48 3.81 -3.59 -0.54
C ILE A 48 3.04 -2.37 -0.03
N PHE A 49 3.75 -1.41 0.56
CA PHE A 49 3.19 -0.14 0.96
C PHE A 49 3.36 0.86 -0.17
N PHE A 50 2.33 1.65 -0.45
CA PHE A 50 2.44 2.70 -1.46
C PHE A 50 1.58 3.92 -1.16
N ASP A 51 1.93 5.04 -1.79
CA ASP A 51 1.22 6.31 -1.68
C ASP A 51 1.31 7.08 -2.99
N TYR A 52 0.28 7.88 -3.29
CA TYR A 52 0.14 8.65 -4.51
C TYR A 52 0.17 10.16 -4.22
N GLU A 53 0.95 10.88 -5.02
CA GLU A 53 0.75 12.31 -5.23
C GLU A 53 0.12 12.52 -6.60
N ALA A 54 -0.86 13.41 -6.66
CA ALA A 54 -1.53 13.79 -7.88
C ALA A 54 -1.78 15.28 -7.92
N TYR A 55 -1.73 15.86 -9.11
CA TYR A 55 -2.21 17.21 -9.37
C TYR A 55 -3.60 17.15 -10.02
N THR A 56 -4.30 18.28 -10.04
CA THR A 56 -5.65 18.36 -10.62
C THR A 56 -5.61 19.07 -11.96
N VAL A 57 -6.17 18.44 -12.99
CA VAL A 57 -6.38 19.04 -14.32
C VAL A 57 -7.87 19.03 -14.61
N LYS A 58 -8.48 20.22 -14.72
CA LYS A 58 -9.92 20.38 -15.01
C LYS A 58 -10.84 19.56 -14.08
N GLY A 59 -10.48 19.49 -12.79
CA GLY A 59 -11.23 18.73 -11.78
C GLY A 59 -10.95 17.23 -11.76
N VAL A 60 -10.04 16.73 -12.60
CA VAL A 60 -9.61 15.33 -12.62
C VAL A 60 -8.25 15.20 -11.94
N HIS A 61 -8.13 14.29 -10.98
CA HIS A 61 -6.85 13.95 -10.36
C HIS A 61 -5.99 13.12 -11.34
N VAL A 62 -4.77 13.56 -11.58
CA VAL A 62 -3.79 12.91 -12.45
C VAL A 62 -2.55 12.57 -11.61
N PRO A 63 -2.26 11.27 -11.37
CA PRO A 63 -1.05 10.85 -10.67
C PRO A 63 0.20 11.44 -11.32
N ASN A 64 1.09 11.99 -10.51
CA ASN A 64 2.41 12.44 -10.97
C ASN A 64 3.55 11.80 -10.19
N LEU A 65 3.27 11.15 -9.06
CA LEU A 65 4.28 10.42 -8.30
C LEU A 65 3.59 9.29 -7.54
N VAL A 66 4.15 8.10 -7.62
CA VAL A 66 3.80 6.96 -6.77
C VAL A 66 5.08 6.48 -6.11
N MET A 67 5.06 6.44 -4.78
CA MET A 67 6.14 5.90 -3.97
C MET A 67 5.71 4.55 -3.44
N ALA A 68 6.55 3.53 -3.59
CA ALA A 68 6.28 2.20 -3.06
C ALA A 68 7.48 1.64 -2.29
N LYS A 69 7.18 0.86 -1.24
CA LYS A 69 8.15 0.08 -0.50
C LYS A 69 7.64 -1.35 -0.32
N LYS A 70 8.50 -2.31 -0.61
CA LYS A 70 8.20 -3.74 -0.46
C LYS A 70 8.90 -4.28 0.78
N ILE A 71 8.18 -5.04 1.58
CA ILE A 71 8.70 -5.74 2.77
C ILE A 71 8.40 -7.22 2.62
N CYS A 72 9.42 -8.07 2.58
CA CYS A 72 9.23 -9.52 2.50
C CYS A 72 8.83 -10.10 3.86
N VAL A 73 8.28 -11.32 3.85
CA VAL A 73 7.85 -12.03 5.07
C VAL A 73 8.94 -12.11 6.15
N ASN A 74 10.21 -12.25 5.75
CA ASN A 74 11.34 -12.36 6.68
C ASN A 74 11.71 -11.03 7.35
N CYS A 75 11.28 -9.89 6.79
CA CYS A 75 11.65 -8.56 7.27
C CYS A 75 10.53 -7.83 8.03
N ILE A 76 9.35 -8.44 8.20
CA ILE A 76 8.19 -7.80 8.86
C ILE A 76 8.51 -7.43 10.33
N ASP A 77 9.21 -8.31 11.04
CA ASP A 77 9.57 -8.14 12.46
C ASP A 77 11.10 -8.14 12.68
N ALA A 78 11.88 -8.07 11.61
CA ALA A 78 13.33 -8.04 11.70
C ALA A 78 13.82 -6.66 12.14
N GLU A 79 14.89 -6.62 12.93
CA GLU A 79 15.55 -5.35 13.31
C GLU A 79 16.20 -4.67 12.10
N ASN A 80 16.69 -5.47 11.14
CA ASN A 80 17.34 -4.98 9.94
C ASN A 80 16.63 -5.50 8.68
N GLU A 81 16.42 -4.61 7.73
CA GLU A 81 15.83 -4.94 6.42
C GLU A 81 16.89 -5.57 5.51
N CYS A 82 16.51 -6.57 4.71
CA CYS A 82 17.38 -7.08 3.65
C CYS A 82 17.53 -6.04 2.52
N GLU A 83 18.55 -6.20 1.67
CA GLU A 83 18.85 -5.29 0.55
C GLU A 83 17.61 -4.99 -0.31
N TYR A 84 16.80 -6.00 -0.61
CA TYR A 84 15.57 -5.84 -1.41
C TYR A 84 14.49 -5.03 -0.70
N CYS A 85 14.39 -5.11 0.64
CA CYS A 85 13.37 -4.39 1.40
C CYS A 85 13.77 -2.93 1.70
N GLN A 86 15.07 -2.64 1.67
CA GLN A 86 15.60 -1.28 1.81
C GLN A 86 15.29 -0.43 0.57
N GLN A 87 15.12 -1.07 -0.59
CA GLN A 87 14.82 -0.38 -1.84
C GLN A 87 13.47 0.36 -1.76
N LYS A 88 13.51 1.65 -2.13
CA LYS A 88 12.32 2.45 -2.43
C LYS A 88 12.10 2.45 -3.94
N TYR A 89 10.84 2.35 -4.35
CA TYR A 89 10.44 2.40 -5.74
C TYR A 89 9.67 3.69 -5.99
N THR A 90 9.97 4.34 -7.11
CA THR A 90 9.37 5.60 -7.50
C THR A 90 8.88 5.49 -8.93
N PHE A 91 7.64 5.91 -9.14
CA PHE A 91 6.99 5.88 -10.44
C PHE A 91 6.36 7.25 -10.72
N TYR A 92 6.43 7.72 -11.95
CA TYR A 92 5.82 8.99 -12.37
C TYR A 92 4.61 8.76 -13.28
N ASP A 93 4.26 7.49 -13.50
CA ASP A 93 3.18 7.05 -14.36
C ASP A 93 2.40 5.92 -13.66
N ASN A 94 1.08 6.03 -13.67
CA ASN A 94 0.19 5.10 -13.00
C ASN A 94 0.24 3.69 -13.60
N ASP A 95 0.34 3.59 -14.92
CA ASP A 95 0.27 2.32 -15.62
C ASP A 95 1.56 1.54 -15.44
N VAL A 96 2.71 2.23 -15.43
CA VAL A 96 4.01 1.64 -15.08
C VAL A 96 4.00 1.11 -13.65
N PHE A 97 3.48 1.89 -12.69
CA PHE A 97 3.34 1.43 -11.31
C PHE A 97 2.41 0.23 -11.19
N CYS A 98 1.22 0.27 -11.80
CA CYS A 98 0.26 -0.82 -11.73
C CYS A 98 0.83 -2.09 -12.36
N HIS A 99 1.51 -1.99 -13.50
CA HIS A 99 2.17 -3.13 -14.14
C HIS A 99 3.26 -3.74 -13.23
N TRP A 100 4.02 -2.91 -12.50
CA TRP A 100 4.96 -3.37 -11.48
C TRP A 100 4.24 -4.02 -10.29
N LEU A 101 3.15 -3.42 -9.81
CA LEU A 101 2.37 -3.88 -8.66
C LEU A 101 1.79 -5.28 -8.92
N PHE A 102 1.13 -5.49 -10.06
CA PHE A 102 0.47 -6.76 -10.38
C PHE A 102 1.44 -7.90 -10.73
N LYS A 103 2.73 -7.61 -10.98
CA LYS A 103 3.77 -8.65 -11.09
C LYS A 103 4.08 -9.33 -9.75
N HIS A 104 3.77 -8.70 -8.63
CA HIS A 104 4.07 -9.20 -7.30
C HIS A 104 2.97 -10.12 -6.78
N LYS A 105 2.92 -11.34 -7.32
CA LYS A 105 2.02 -12.39 -6.82
C LYS A 105 2.32 -12.69 -5.35
N ASN A 106 1.27 -12.97 -4.58
CA ASN A 106 1.32 -13.34 -3.16
C ASN A 106 1.80 -12.23 -2.21
N PHE A 107 1.83 -10.98 -2.66
CA PHE A 107 2.02 -9.80 -1.80
C PHE A 107 0.67 -9.16 -1.48
N ILE A 108 0.54 -8.60 -0.29
CA ILE A 108 -0.59 -7.75 0.08
C ILE A 108 -0.16 -6.30 -0.12
N ALA A 109 -0.86 -5.59 -1.00
CA ALA A 109 -0.63 -4.18 -1.25
C ALA A 109 -1.50 -3.32 -0.32
N ILE A 110 -0.89 -2.32 0.33
CA ILE A 110 -1.52 -1.43 1.30
C ILE A 110 -1.22 0.01 0.89
N ALA A 111 -2.27 0.74 0.49
CA ALA A 111 -2.17 2.16 0.20
C ALA A 111 -2.33 3.00 1.47
N HIS A 112 -1.83 4.24 1.46
CA HIS A 112 -2.05 5.20 2.54
C HIS A 112 -3.54 5.53 2.74
N ASN A 113 -4.28 5.69 1.65
CA ASN A 113 -5.73 5.94 1.62
C ASN A 113 -6.41 5.16 0.47
N LEU A 114 -6.42 3.83 0.60
CA LEU A 114 -7.00 2.95 -0.42
C LEU A 114 -8.50 3.22 -0.64
N LYS A 115 -9.28 3.46 0.43
CA LYS A 115 -10.73 3.60 0.35
C LYS A 115 -11.18 4.87 -0.37
N GLY A 116 -10.46 5.98 -0.16
CA GLY A 116 -10.92 7.30 -0.57
C GLY A 116 -10.23 7.86 -1.81
N TYR A 117 -8.93 7.58 -1.99
CA TYR A 117 -8.12 8.31 -2.95
C TYR A 117 -7.27 7.38 -3.83
N ASP A 118 -6.28 6.71 -3.24
CA ASP A 118 -5.30 5.91 -3.99
C ASP A 118 -5.96 4.77 -4.77
N GLY A 119 -7.00 4.17 -4.17
CA GLY A 119 -7.73 3.07 -4.79
C GLY A 119 -8.43 3.46 -6.09
N VAL A 120 -8.76 4.74 -6.30
CA VAL A 120 -9.40 5.20 -7.53
C VAL A 120 -8.47 5.01 -8.73
N PHE A 121 -7.17 5.27 -8.58
CA PHE A 121 -6.20 5.11 -9.65
C PHE A 121 -5.97 3.64 -10.01
N ILE A 122 -5.88 2.77 -8.99
CA ILE A 122 -5.78 1.32 -9.16
C ILE A 122 -7.03 0.75 -9.84
N LEU A 123 -8.21 1.10 -9.35
CA LEU A 123 -9.48 0.63 -9.92
C LEU A 123 -9.64 1.09 -11.37
N LYS A 124 -9.27 2.34 -11.68
CA LYS A 124 -9.28 2.85 -13.05
C LYS A 124 -8.36 2.05 -13.96
N TYR A 125 -7.13 1.75 -13.52
CA TYR A 125 -6.20 0.90 -14.27
C TYR A 125 -6.80 -0.48 -14.55
N ILE A 126 -7.32 -1.14 -13.51
CA ILE A 126 -7.96 -2.46 -13.60
C ILE A 126 -9.10 -2.41 -14.63
N LEU A 127 -10.03 -1.46 -14.50
CA LEU A 127 -11.17 -1.30 -15.41
C LEU A 127 -10.75 -1.03 -16.85
N SER A 128 -9.69 -0.23 -17.07
CA SER A 128 -9.15 0.03 -18.40
C SER A 128 -8.41 -1.15 -19.02
N SER A 129 -7.95 -2.09 -18.18
CA SER A 129 -7.20 -3.28 -18.60
C SER A 129 -8.12 -4.47 -18.90
N PHE A 130 -9.40 -4.42 -18.51
CA PHE A 130 -10.39 -5.42 -18.85
C PHE A 130 -10.85 -5.28 -20.30
N LEU A 131 -10.79 -6.38 -21.06
CA LEU A 131 -11.35 -6.46 -22.41
C LEU A 131 -12.88 -6.67 -22.35
N PRO A 132 -13.64 -6.31 -23.41
CA PRO A 132 -15.10 -6.50 -23.47
C PRO A 132 -15.58 -7.94 -23.24
N ASN A 133 -14.69 -8.92 -23.44
CA ASN A 133 -15.00 -10.35 -23.34
C ASN A 133 -14.46 -11.00 -22.07
N ASP A 134 -13.85 -10.23 -21.16
CA ASP A 134 -13.38 -10.77 -19.89
C ASP A 134 -14.57 -10.99 -18.97
N SER A 135 -14.89 -12.26 -18.71
CA SER A 135 -15.86 -12.63 -17.68
C SER A 135 -15.27 -12.32 -16.31
N MET A 136 -16.00 -11.54 -15.50
CA MET A 136 -15.66 -11.35 -14.09
C MET A 136 -15.53 -12.74 -13.43
N PRO A 137 -14.40 -13.08 -12.80
CA PRO A 137 -14.26 -14.38 -12.14
C PRO A 137 -15.37 -14.51 -11.10
N SER A 138 -16.04 -15.67 -11.08
CA SER A 138 -17.11 -15.96 -10.14
C SER A 138 -16.58 -15.77 -8.72
N VAL A 139 -17.15 -14.81 -8.00
CA VAL A 139 -16.82 -14.56 -6.59
C VAL A 139 -17.25 -15.81 -5.81
N LEU A 140 -16.25 -16.55 -5.30
CA LEU A 140 -16.44 -17.67 -4.37
C LEU A 140 -16.69 -17.15 -2.95
#